data_AF-A0A444WQT7-F1
#
_entry.id   AF-A0A444WQT7-F1
#
_cell.length_a   1.000
_cell.length_b   1.000
_cell.length_c   1.000
_cell.angle_alpha   90.00
_cell.angle_beta   90.00
_cell.angle_gamma   90.00
#
_symmetry.space_group_name_H-M   'P 1'
#
loop_
_entity.id
_entity.type
_entity.pdbx_description
1 polymer ?
#
loop_
_entity_poly.entity_id
_entity_poly.type
_entity_poly.pdbx_seq_one_letter_code
_entity_poly.pdbx_strand_id
1 'polypeptide(L)'
;MNSEIRGYTTLADPHVLPAAHVSYQAGLEIKEYINSTSAPTATVLFRGTIIGDPFAPVVASFSSRGPNNVSPGILKPDIIGPGLNILAAWPVSLDHAFPPMNMISGTVYHITFL
;
A
#
# COMPACT_ATOMS: atom_id res chain seq x y z
N MET A 1 -6.77 -2.54 -8.54
CA MET A 1 -6.74 -1.12 -8.95
C MET A 1 -7.34 -0.30 -7.82
N ASN A 2 -6.70 0.79 -7.43
CA ASN A 2 -7.19 1.65 -6.37
C ASN A 2 -8.50 2.37 -6.71
N SER A 3 -9.27 2.72 -5.68
CA SER A 3 -10.30 3.76 -5.77
C SER A 3 -9.65 5.14 -5.71
N GLU A 4 -10.41 6.17 -6.07
CA GLU A 4 -9.94 7.56 -6.05
C GLU A 4 -9.39 7.96 -4.67
N ILE A 5 -10.09 7.59 -3.59
CA ILE A 5 -9.69 7.87 -2.19
C ILE A 5 -8.32 7.25 -1.84
N ARG A 6 -7.98 6.10 -2.44
CA ARG A 6 -6.68 5.43 -2.20
C ARG A 6 -5.55 5.99 -3.05
N GLY A 7 -5.88 6.67 -4.16
CA GLY A 7 -4.92 7.36 -5.01
C GLY A 7 -3.71 6.49 -5.38
N TYR A 8 -2.52 6.94 -4.96
CA TYR A 8 -1.23 6.28 -5.22
C TYR A 8 -0.82 5.24 -4.16
N THR A 9 -1.64 4.97 -3.13
CA THR A 9 -1.31 3.99 -2.07
C THR A 9 -1.46 2.56 -2.61
N THR A 10 -0.38 1.94 -3.07
CA THR A 10 -0.39 0.56 -3.56
C THR A 10 0.08 -0.42 -2.48
N LEU A 11 -0.63 -1.53 -2.33
CA LEU A 11 -0.32 -2.59 -1.37
C LEU A 11 0.38 -3.75 -2.07
N ALA A 12 1.45 -4.26 -1.46
CA ALA A 12 2.16 -5.45 -1.91
C ALA A 12 1.58 -6.72 -1.26
N ASP A 13 0.27 -6.91 -1.39
CA ASP A 13 -0.42 -8.06 -0.82
C ASP A 13 -0.10 -9.32 -1.64
N PRO A 14 0.13 -10.48 -0.98
CA PRO A 14 0.35 -11.72 -1.68
C PRO A 14 -0.94 -12.19 -2.36
N HIS A 15 -0.81 -12.70 -3.59
CA HIS A 15 -1.89 -13.26 -4.37
C HIS A 15 -1.53 -14.67 -4.85
N VAL A 16 -2.53 -15.55 -4.94
CA VAL A 16 -2.37 -16.94 -5.42
C VAL A 16 -2.17 -17.05 -6.94
N LEU A 17 -2.47 -15.98 -7.67
CA LEU A 17 -2.24 -15.83 -9.11
C LEU A 17 -1.37 -14.58 -9.35
N PRO A 18 -0.64 -14.51 -10.48
CA PRO A 18 0.10 -13.31 -10.84
C PRO A 18 -0.81 -12.08 -10.89
N ALA A 19 -0.55 -11.12 -10.02
CA ALA A 19 -1.36 -9.91 -9.87
C ALA A 19 -0.47 -8.73 -9.47
N ALA A 20 -0.91 -7.53 -9.81
CA ALA A 20 -0.24 -6.29 -9.46
C ALA A 20 -1.25 -5.24 -8.99
N HIS A 21 -0.93 -4.54 -7.91
CA HIS A 21 -1.73 -3.43 -7.44
C HIS A 21 -1.26 -2.12 -8.07
N VAL A 22 -2.14 -1.50 -8.87
CA VAL A 22 -1.89 -0.22 -9.55
C VAL A 22 -2.62 0.93 -8.87
N SER A 23 -2.05 2.14 -8.99
CA SER A 23 -2.66 3.39 -8.52
C SER A 23 -3.98 3.68 -9.23
N TYR A 24 -4.75 4.64 -8.70
CA TYR A 24 -5.99 5.06 -9.34
C TYR A 24 -5.75 5.62 -10.74
N GLN A 25 -4.74 6.50 -10.88
CA GLN A 25 -4.35 7.11 -12.16
C GLN A 25 -3.97 6.08 -13.22
N ALA A 26 -3.03 5.18 -12.91
CA ALA A 26 -2.63 4.10 -13.81
C ALA A 26 -3.81 3.18 -14.14
N GLY A 27 -4.75 3.05 -13.20
CA GLY A 27 -5.98 2.32 -13.42
C GLY A 27 -6.92 2.93 -14.45
N LEU A 28 -7.05 4.26 -14.47
CA LEU A 28 -7.81 4.95 -15.51
C LEU A 28 -7.19 4.71 -16.89
N GLU A 29 -5.86 4.82 -16.99
CA GLU A 29 -5.11 4.55 -18.23
C GLU A 29 -5.30 3.11 -18.72
N ILE A 30 -5.27 2.12 -17.82
CA ILE A 30 -5.54 0.72 -18.16
C ILE A 30 -6.97 0.54 -18.68
N LYS A 31 -7.96 1.19 -18.07
CA LYS A 31 -9.36 1.12 -18.55
C LYS A 31 -9.52 1.74 -19.93
N GLU A 32 -8.86 2.87 -20.18
CA GLU A 32 -8.83 3.50 -21.49
C GLU A 32 -8.19 2.59 -22.54
N TYR A 33 -7.06 1.96 -22.22
CA TYR A 33 -6.41 0.98 -23.09
C TYR A 33 -7.34 -0.20 -23.44
N ILE A 34 -8.02 -0.77 -22.44
CA ILE A 34 -8.97 -1.87 -22.66
C ILE A 34 -10.07 -1.48 -23.65
N ASN A 35 -10.53 -0.23 -23.60
CA ASN A 35 -11.58 0.28 -24.50
C ASN A 35 -11.05 0.70 -25.88
N SER A 36 -9.73 0.84 -26.06
CA SER A 36 -9.12 1.30 -27.31
C SER A 36 -8.96 0.22 -28.38
N THR A 37 -9.07 -1.06 -28.03
CA THR A 37 -8.85 -2.19 -28.94
C THR A 37 -9.81 -3.34 -28.64
N SER A 38 -10.18 -4.12 -29.67
CA SER A 38 -11.04 -5.28 -29.53
C SER A 38 -10.34 -6.52 -28.94
N ALA A 39 -9.00 -6.51 -28.86
CA ALA A 39 -8.20 -7.62 -28.33
C ALA A 39 -7.07 -7.10 -27.41
N PRO A 40 -7.40 -6.55 -26.22
CA PRO A 40 -6.39 -6.06 -25.29
C PRO A 40 -5.58 -7.22 -24.71
N THR A 41 -4.26 -7.06 -24.66
CA THR A 41 -3.35 -8.04 -24.03
C THR A 41 -2.36 -7.31 -23.12
N ALA A 42 -1.90 -7.98 -22.07
CA ALA A 42 -0.95 -7.42 -21.12
C ALA A 42 -0.06 -8.51 -20.54
N THR A 43 1.13 -8.12 -20.09
CA THR A 43 2.08 -9.00 -19.40
C THR A 43 2.40 -8.42 -18.04
N VAL A 44 2.34 -9.25 -17.00
CA VAL A 44 2.79 -8.87 -15.64
C VAL A 44 4.22 -9.35 -15.48
N LEU A 45 5.16 -8.42 -15.34
CA LEU A 45 6.59 -8.71 -15.17
C LEU A 45 7.08 -8.17 -13.83
N PHE A 46 7.71 -9.03 -13.02
CA PHE A 46 8.37 -8.61 -11.79
C PHE A 46 9.75 -8.02 -12.10
N ARG A 47 10.00 -6.77 -11.70
CA ARG A 47 11.27 -6.05 -11.93
C ARG A 47 12.13 -5.91 -10.67
N GLY A 48 11.82 -6.66 -9.61
CA GLY A 48 12.43 -6.46 -8.29
C GLY A 48 11.88 -5.24 -7.56
N THR A 49 12.49 -4.93 -6.42
CA THR A 49 12.16 -3.74 -5.62
C THR A 49 12.85 -2.51 -6.20
N ILE A 50 12.06 -1.50 -6.58
CA ILE A 50 12.57 -0.21 -7.02
C ILE A 50 12.57 0.74 -5.82
N ILE A 51 13.71 1.38 -5.57
CA ILE A 51 13.90 2.33 -4.46
C ILE A 51 14.19 3.73 -5.01
N GLY A 52 14.01 4.76 -4.19
CA GLY A 52 14.28 6.16 -4.56
C GLY A 52 13.09 6.90 -5.17
N ASP A 53 11.88 6.63 -4.69
CA ASP A 53 10.69 7.43 -5.06
C ASP A 53 10.89 8.90 -4.64
N PRO A 54 10.91 9.86 -5.58
CA PRO A 54 11.14 11.27 -5.28
C PRO A 54 10.01 11.92 -4.46
N PHE A 55 8.85 11.27 -4.37
CA PHE A 55 7.71 11.77 -3.60
C PHE A 55 7.70 11.27 -2.15
N ALA A 56 8.57 10.33 -1.77
CA ALA A 56 8.62 9.82 -0.41
C ALA A 56 9.20 10.85 0.58
N PRO A 57 8.68 10.96 1.82
CA PRO A 57 7.56 10.20 2.38
C PRO A 57 6.17 10.81 2.09
N VAL A 58 5.17 9.95 1.87
CA VAL A 58 3.75 10.32 1.73
C VAL A 58 2.91 9.58 2.76
N VAL A 59 1.90 10.25 3.32
CA VAL A 59 0.94 9.63 4.24
C VAL A 59 0.03 8.66 3.46
N ALA A 60 0.10 7.38 3.81
CA ALA A 60 -0.72 6.33 3.19
C ALA A 60 -2.23 6.59 3.38
N SER A 61 -3.04 6.19 2.40
CA SER A 61 -4.48 6.47 2.39
C SER A 61 -5.25 5.88 3.58
N PHE A 62 -4.73 4.81 4.19
CA PHE A 62 -5.35 4.18 5.36
C PHE A 62 -4.95 4.84 6.69
N SER A 63 -3.97 5.75 6.69
CA SER A 63 -3.53 6.41 7.92
C SER A 63 -4.63 7.33 8.43
N SER A 64 -5.02 7.16 9.69
CA SER A 64 -5.93 8.08 10.37
C SER A 64 -5.40 9.51 10.34
N ARG A 65 -6.33 10.46 10.33
CA ARG A 65 -6.06 11.90 10.28
C ARG A 65 -6.81 12.59 11.42
N GLY A 66 -6.27 13.70 11.90
CA GLY A 66 -6.97 14.55 12.86
C GLY A 66 -8.19 15.25 12.27
N PRO A 67 -8.89 16.08 13.07
CA PRO A 67 -8.50 16.51 14.42
C PRO A 67 -8.75 15.44 15.50
N ASN A 68 -8.22 15.67 16.71
CA ASN A 68 -8.54 14.84 17.87
C ASN A 68 -9.98 15.16 18.34
N ASN A 69 -10.88 14.17 18.30
CA ASN A 69 -12.27 14.33 18.71
C ASN A 69 -12.46 14.46 20.24
N VAL A 70 -11.52 13.93 21.03
CA VAL A 70 -11.55 13.97 22.51
C VAL A 70 -11.06 15.33 23.00
N SER A 71 -9.96 15.80 22.43
CA SER A 71 -9.31 17.06 22.79
C SER A 71 -9.08 17.93 21.55
N PRO A 72 -10.09 18.67 21.06
CA PRO A 72 -10.00 19.44 19.82
C PRO A 72 -8.88 20.50 19.77
N GLY A 73 -8.36 20.93 20.94
CA GLY A 73 -7.21 21.83 21.05
C GLY A 73 -5.85 21.16 20.85
N ILE A 74 -5.78 19.83 20.75
CA ILE A 74 -4.55 19.05 20.58
C ILE A 74 -4.52 18.49 19.15
N LEU A 75 -3.52 18.90 18.37
CA LEU A 75 -3.33 18.39 17.02
C LEU A 75 -2.86 16.94 17.03
N LYS A 76 -3.41 16.13 16.11
CA LYS A 76 -3.04 14.73 15.86
C LYS A 76 -3.00 14.46 14.35
N PRO A 77 -2.18 13.51 13.87
CA PRO A 77 -1.17 12.73 14.61
C PRO A 77 0.08 13.56 14.96
N ASP A 78 0.92 13.09 15.88
CA ASP A 78 2.10 13.86 16.32
C ASP A 78 3.31 13.70 15.38
N ILE A 79 3.47 12.52 14.78
CA ILE A 79 4.61 12.17 13.90
C ILE A 79 4.17 11.17 12.84
N ILE A 80 4.92 11.13 11.75
CA ILE A 80 4.79 10.15 10.66
C ILE A 80 6.05 9.31 10.55
N GLY A 81 5.91 8.07 10.08
CA GLY A 81 7.02 7.16 9.83
C GLY A 81 6.69 6.10 8.77
N PRO A 82 7.67 5.27 8.37
CA PRO A 82 7.44 4.20 7.42
C PRO A 82 6.43 3.17 7.94
N GLY A 83 5.36 2.91 7.19
CA GLY A 83 4.31 1.95 7.56
C GLY A 83 3.59 1.30 6.38
N LEU A 84 4.06 1.53 5.15
CA LEU A 84 3.50 0.94 3.93
C LEU A 84 4.51 -0.04 3.36
N ASN A 85 4.08 -1.28 3.11
CA ASN A 85 4.88 -2.33 2.46
C ASN A 85 6.20 -2.64 3.20
N ILE A 86 6.13 -2.77 4.52
CA ILE A 86 7.27 -3.06 5.40
C ILE A 86 7.53 -4.57 5.42
N LEU A 87 8.75 -4.99 5.10
CA LEU A 87 9.20 -6.36 5.29
C LEU A 87 9.51 -6.61 6.77
N ALA A 88 8.82 -7.58 7.38
CA ALA A 88 8.96 -7.91 8.79
C ALA A 88 8.96 -9.43 9.02
N ALA A 89 9.39 -9.86 10.21
CA ALA A 89 9.31 -11.26 10.63
C ALA A 89 7.85 -11.73 10.69
N TRP A 90 7.62 -12.99 10.31
CA TRP A 90 6.30 -13.61 10.26
C TRP A 90 6.32 -14.97 10.96
N PRO A 91 5.23 -15.37 11.67
CA PRO A 91 5.16 -16.68 12.30
C PRO A 91 5.36 -17.81 11.28
N VAL A 92 6.29 -18.71 11.58
CA VAL A 92 6.53 -19.92 10.79
C VAL A 92 5.50 -20.98 11.12
N SER A 93 4.89 -21.55 10.08
CA SER A 93 4.09 -22.77 10.20
C SER A 93 5.03 -23.97 10.40
N LEU A 94 4.57 -24.99 11.14
CA LEU A 94 5.38 -26.18 11.47
C LEU A 94 5.83 -26.97 10.23
N ASP A 95 5.14 -26.79 9.11
CA ASP A 95 5.43 -27.39 7.80
C ASP A 95 6.39 -26.55 6.94
N HIS A 96 6.87 -25.40 7.43
CA HIS A 96 7.71 -24.44 6.70
C HIS A 96 7.15 -24.04 5.32
N ALA A 97 5.83 -24.08 5.14
CA ALA A 97 5.19 -23.76 3.85
C ALA A 97 5.40 -22.30 3.42
N PHE A 98 5.75 -21.40 4.36
CA PHE A 98 5.96 -19.98 4.11
C PHE A 98 7.30 -19.48 4.65
N PRO A 99 7.93 -18.50 3.97
CA PRO A 99 9.14 -17.87 4.48
C PRO A 99 8.88 -17.21 5.85
N PRO A 100 9.91 -17.10 6.72
CA PRO A 100 9.78 -16.50 8.05
C PRO A 100 9.62 -14.96 8.03
N MET A 101 9.30 -14.39 6.87
CA MET A 101 9.15 -12.95 6.65
C MET A 101 7.97 -12.70 5.72
N ASN A 102 7.29 -11.56 5.91
CA ASN A 102 6.18 -11.12 5.08
C ASN A 102 6.18 -9.60 4.92
N MET A 103 5.54 -9.12 3.85
CA MET A 103 5.28 -7.70 3.65
C MET A 103 3.96 -7.31 4.33
N ILE A 104 4.00 -6.31 5.20
CA ILE A 104 2.83 -5.82 5.93
C ILE A 104 2.71 -4.29 5.82
N SER A 105 1.47 -3.80 5.81
CA SER A 105 1.16 -2.38 5.81
C SER A 105 0.24 -2.06 6.98
N GLY A 106 0.47 -0.94 7.65
CA GLY A 106 -0.39 -0.51 8.75
C GLY A 106 0.20 0.65 9.54
N THR A 107 -0.63 1.23 10.40
CA THR A 107 -0.25 2.23 11.39
C THR A 107 0.08 1.52 12.70
N VAL A 108 1.24 0.87 12.79
CA VAL A 108 1.61 0.08 14.00
C VAL A 108 2.64 0.80 14.89
N TYR A 109 3.18 1.94 14.50
CA TYR A 109 3.84 2.84 15.46
C TYR A 109 2.78 3.68 16.17
N HIS A 110 2.25 3.08 17.24
CA HIS A 110 1.33 3.66 18.21
C HIS A 110 1.88 4.98 18.75
N ILE A 111 1.38 6.10 18.23
CA ILE A 111 1.44 7.38 18.94
C ILE A 111 0.00 7.84 19.15
N THR A 112 -0.59 7.22 20.17
CA THR A 112 -1.81 7.65 20.82
C THR A 112 -1.40 8.52 22.00
N PHE A 113 -1.86 9.76 22.08
CA PHE A 113 -2.04 10.41 23.38
C PHE A 113 -3.53 10.67 23.55
N LEU A 114 -4.02 10.32 24.74
CA LEU A 114 -5.38 10.49 25.24
C LEU A 114 -5.91 11.91 25.00
#